data_AF-W6L6C3-F1
#
_entry.id   AF-W6L6C3-F1
#
_cell.length_a   1.000
_cell.length_b   1.000
_cell.length_c   1.000
_cell.angle_alpha   90.00
_cell.angle_beta   90.00
_cell.angle_gamma   90.00
#
_symmetry.space_group_name_H-M   'P 1'
#
loop_
_entity.id
_entity.type
_entity.pdbx_description
1 polymer ?
#
loop_
_entity_poly.entity_id
_entity_poly.type
_entity_poly.pdbx_seq_one_letter_code
_entity_poly.pdbx_strand_id
1 'polypeptide(L)'
;MGTGAAFSADSKIYLALCVVVEPELTRVLLKGVLRDRAEPAVQTRYRIVKFFTPARLALVECRIQQGKKHQIRRHLASVGMPIVGDVVHGGAACIRPFIRRVALHALSISFVHPKTDAKICVTAPLPDDFQQALKTLNGQK
;
A
#
# COMPACT_ATOMS: atom_id res chain seq x y z
N MET A 1 9.85 25.64 -21.35
CA MET A 1 8.42 25.36 -21.13
C MET A 1 8.29 23.93 -20.64
N GLY A 2 8.12 23.74 -19.33
CA GLY A 2 8.07 22.40 -18.73
C GLY A 2 6.69 21.80 -18.86
N THR A 3 6.60 20.64 -19.51
CA THR A 3 5.40 19.78 -19.50
C THR A 3 5.31 19.06 -18.16
N GLY A 4 5.02 19.82 -17.11
CA GLY A 4 4.60 19.26 -15.83
C GLY A 4 3.16 18.78 -15.99
N ALA A 5 2.98 17.55 -16.48
CA ALA A 5 1.67 16.91 -16.44
C ALA A 5 1.18 16.99 -14.99
N ALA A 6 0.14 17.80 -14.76
CA ALA A 6 -0.43 18.03 -13.45
C ALA A 6 -1.06 16.71 -12.99
N PHE A 7 -0.28 15.91 -12.27
CA PHE A 7 -0.79 14.70 -11.63
C PHE A 7 -1.84 15.15 -10.61
N SER A 8 -3.12 14.87 -10.90
CA SER A 8 -4.25 15.00 -9.97
C SER A 8 -3.87 14.39 -8.62
N ALA A 9 -4.31 15.02 -7.53
CA ALA A 9 -3.72 14.98 -6.19
C ALA A 9 -3.49 13.61 -5.51
N ASP A 10 -3.85 12.48 -6.13
CA ASP A 10 -3.48 11.12 -5.73
C ASP A 10 -3.54 10.19 -6.96
N SER A 11 -2.54 10.26 -7.83
CA SER A 11 -2.56 9.60 -9.14
C SER A 11 -2.34 8.08 -9.07
N LYS A 12 -1.75 7.54 -8.00
CA LYS A 12 -1.42 6.11 -7.91
C LYS A 12 -1.99 5.52 -6.64
N ILE A 13 -2.79 4.47 -6.79
CA ILE A 13 -3.42 3.74 -5.70
C ILE A 13 -2.81 2.35 -5.63
N TYR A 14 -2.42 1.95 -4.42
CA TYR A 14 -1.85 0.65 -4.12
C TYR A 14 -2.64 -0.03 -3.01
N LEU A 15 -2.63 -1.36 -3.03
CA LEU A 15 -3.08 -2.19 -1.91
C LEU A 15 -1.88 -2.94 -1.34
N ALA A 16 -1.72 -2.86 -0.03
CA ALA A 16 -0.69 -3.55 0.73
C ALA A 16 -1.33 -4.47 1.77
N LEU A 17 -0.82 -5.69 1.91
CA LEU A 17 -1.11 -6.52 3.06
C LEU A 17 0.03 -6.33 4.07
N CYS A 18 -0.29 -5.79 5.24
CA CYS A 18 0.66 -5.39 6.26
C CYS A 18 0.53 -6.25 7.51
N VAL A 19 1.66 -6.55 8.14
CA VAL A 19 1.70 -7.04 9.52
C VAL A 19 1.38 -5.88 10.44
N VAL A 20 0.57 -6.09 11.48
CA VAL A 20 0.32 -5.09 12.51
C VAL A 20 1.18 -5.44 13.71
N VAL A 21 2.25 -4.66 13.93
CA VAL A 21 3.19 -4.89 15.05
C VAL A 21 2.62 -4.41 16.38
N GLU A 22 1.77 -3.38 16.36
CA GLU A 22 1.08 -2.86 17.53
C GLU A 22 0.17 -3.94 18.17
N PRO A 23 0.34 -4.27 19.46
CA PRO A 23 -0.55 -5.20 20.15
C PRO A 23 -1.96 -4.64 20.37
N GLU A 24 -2.09 -3.33 20.64
CA GLU A 24 -3.38 -2.70 20.91
C GLU A 24 -3.94 -2.05 19.63
N LEU A 25 -4.84 -2.76 18.92
CA LEU A 25 -5.42 -2.26 17.66
C LEU A 25 -6.12 -0.90 17.79
N THR A 26 -6.60 -0.54 18.98
CA THR A 26 -7.20 0.78 19.28
C THR A 26 -6.22 1.94 19.15
N ARG A 27 -4.91 1.69 19.25
CA ARG A 27 -3.85 2.70 19.07
C ARG A 27 -3.44 2.87 17.61
N VAL A 28 -3.88 1.98 16.73
CA VAL A 28 -3.56 2.03 15.30
C VAL A 28 -4.43 3.07 14.62
N LEU A 29 -3.79 4.10 14.06
CA LEU A 29 -4.48 5.10 13.25
C LEU A 29 -5.04 4.46 11.98
N LEU A 30 -6.37 4.53 11.80
CA LEU A 30 -7.06 3.94 10.65
C LEU A 30 -6.72 4.61 9.32
N LYS A 31 -6.21 5.84 9.35
CA LYS A 31 -5.77 6.59 8.19
C LYS A 31 -4.76 7.66 8.61
N GLY A 32 -3.89 8.05 7.69
CA GLY A 32 -2.92 9.11 7.96
C GLY A 32 -2.07 9.48 6.75
N VAL A 33 -1.12 10.37 6.99
CA VAL A 33 -0.12 10.80 6.00
C VAL A 33 1.26 10.46 6.57
N LEU A 34 1.99 9.61 5.87
CA LEU A 34 3.37 9.24 6.20
C LEU A 34 4.32 10.09 5.37
N ARG A 35 5.40 10.56 6.00
CA ARG A 35 6.40 11.43 5.38
C ARG A 35 7.79 10.96 5.75
N ASP A 36 8.73 11.07 4.81
CA ASP A 36 10.15 10.89 5.10
C ASP A 36 10.65 12.11 5.90
N ARG A 37 11.46 11.89 6.95
CA ARG A 37 12.08 12.99 7.73
C ARG A 37 13.01 13.84 6.87
N ALA A 38 13.79 13.20 6.01
CA ALA A 38 14.76 13.86 5.13
C ALA A 38 14.10 14.50 3.91
N GLU A 39 12.96 13.98 3.45
CA GLU A 39 12.23 14.51 2.29
C GLU A 39 10.73 14.66 2.62
N PRO A 40 10.30 15.72 3.32
CA PRO A 40 8.91 15.92 3.75
C PRO A 40 7.90 16.06 2.60
N ALA A 41 8.41 16.37 1.40
CA ALA A 41 7.65 16.42 0.16
C ALA A 41 7.20 15.03 -0.33
N VAL A 42 7.88 13.95 0.09
CA VAL A 42 7.54 12.58 -0.26
C VAL A 42 6.49 12.09 0.72
N GLN A 43 5.24 11.92 0.25
CA GLN A 43 4.11 11.60 1.12
C GLN A 43 3.39 10.34 0.66
N THR A 44 2.99 9.52 1.62
CA THR A 44 2.09 8.38 1.40
C THR A 44 0.87 8.58 2.26
N ARG A 45 -0.28 8.84 1.63
CA ARG A 45 -1.57 8.77 2.30
C ARG A 45 -1.93 7.30 2.42
N TYR A 46 -2.38 6.86 3.59
CA TYR A 46 -2.83 5.49 3.77
C TYR A 46 -4.16 5.45 4.50
N ARG A 47 -4.88 4.35 4.27
CA ARG A 47 -6.12 4.01 4.95
C ARG A 47 -6.17 2.51 5.16
N ILE A 48 -6.44 2.08 6.37
CA ILE A 48 -6.71 0.68 6.69
C ILE A 48 -8.11 0.37 6.16
N VAL A 49 -8.16 -0.60 5.26
CA VAL A 49 -9.39 -1.09 4.64
C VAL A 49 -10.04 -2.14 5.53
N LYS A 50 -9.23 -3.05 6.09
CA LYS A 50 -9.71 -4.16 6.92
C LYS A 50 -8.60 -4.68 7.83
N PHE A 51 -8.95 -5.03 9.06
CA PHE A 51 -8.11 -5.83 9.95
C PHE A 51 -8.47 -7.31 9.86
N PHE A 52 -7.45 -8.15 9.96
CA PHE A 52 -7.55 -9.59 10.16
C PHE A 52 -6.91 -9.93 11.49
N THR A 53 -7.65 -9.66 12.57
CA THR A 53 -7.19 -9.74 13.97
C THR A 53 -6.54 -11.09 14.32
N PRO A 54 -7.09 -12.26 13.95
CA PRO A 54 -6.48 -13.55 14.29
C PRO A 54 -5.08 -13.74 13.69
N ALA A 55 -4.84 -13.14 12.52
CA ALA A 55 -3.56 -13.21 11.82
C ALA A 55 -2.64 -12.01 12.10
N ARG A 56 -3.10 -11.02 12.88
CA ARG A 56 -2.44 -9.71 13.08
C ARG A 56 -2.03 -9.04 11.75
N LEU A 57 -2.95 -9.07 10.78
CA LEU A 57 -2.75 -8.44 9.47
C LEU A 57 -3.73 -7.29 9.25
N ALA A 58 -3.37 -6.37 8.36
CA ALA A 58 -4.23 -5.32 7.87
C ALA A 58 -4.11 -5.21 6.34
N LEU A 59 -5.25 -5.09 5.66
CA LEU A 59 -5.29 -4.63 4.27
C LEU A 59 -5.27 -3.10 4.28
N VAL A 60 -4.28 -2.51 3.63
CA VAL A 60 -4.03 -1.07 3.64
C VAL A 60 -4.05 -0.54 2.21
N GLU A 61 -4.89 0.46 1.96
CA GLU A 61 -4.86 1.25 0.74
C GLU A 61 -3.82 2.36 0.92
N CYS A 62 -2.95 2.54 -0.06
CA CYS A 62 -1.95 3.60 -0.10
C CYS A 62 -2.12 4.44 -1.35
N ARG A 63 -2.03 5.75 -1.19
CA ARG A 63 -2.06 6.72 -2.28
C ARG A 63 -0.79 7.55 -2.25
N ILE A 64 -0.15 7.66 -3.40
CA ILE A 64 1.08 8.42 -3.58
C ILE A 64 0.99 9.28 -4.84
N GLN A 65 1.64 10.43 -4.76
CA GLN A 65 1.90 11.28 -5.92
C GLN A 65 3.35 11.08 -6.39
N GLN A 66 4.29 11.15 -5.45
CA GLN A 66 5.71 10.87 -5.68
C GLN A 66 5.92 9.37 -5.89
N GLY A 67 6.96 9.00 -6.64
CA GLY A 67 7.30 7.61 -6.97
C GLY A 67 8.71 7.24 -6.54
N LYS A 68 9.11 7.56 -5.31
CA LYS A 68 10.48 7.27 -4.85
C LYS A 68 10.66 5.77 -4.62
N LYS A 69 11.89 5.28 -4.81
CA LYS A 69 12.23 3.86 -4.62
C LYS A 69 11.83 3.39 -3.21
N HIS A 70 11.05 2.31 -3.18
CA HIS A 70 10.56 1.67 -1.95
C HIS A 70 9.75 2.60 -1.01
N GLN A 71 9.19 3.72 -1.51
CA GLN A 71 8.51 4.71 -0.67
C GLN A 71 7.43 4.11 0.24
N ILE A 72 6.45 3.39 -0.31
CA ILE A 72 5.36 2.78 0.48
C ILE A 72 5.91 1.79 1.50
N ARG A 73 6.87 0.95 1.08
CA ARG A 73 7.52 -0.07 1.91
C ARG A 73 8.19 0.56 3.15
N ARG A 74 9.05 1.57 2.93
CA ARG A 74 9.74 2.30 4.00
C ARG A 74 8.75 3.01 4.93
N HIS A 75 7.77 3.73 4.36
CA HIS A 75 6.79 4.48 5.13
C HIS A 75 5.94 3.57 6.03
N LEU A 76 5.34 2.50 5.49
CA LEU A 76 4.49 1.61 6.28
C LEU A 76 5.28 0.87 7.38
N ALA A 77 6.51 0.44 7.09
CA ALA A 77 7.39 -0.14 8.10
C ALA A 77 7.71 0.85 9.25
N SER A 78 7.91 2.13 8.93
CA SER A 78 8.23 3.17 9.93
C SER A 78 7.13 3.40 10.98
N VAL A 79 5.89 3.00 10.68
CA VAL A 79 4.74 3.08 11.60
C VAL A 79 4.31 1.73 12.15
N GLY A 80 5.19 0.72 12.12
CA GLY A 80 4.90 -0.61 12.66
C GLY A 80 3.92 -1.42 11.81
N MET A 81 3.78 -1.08 10.52
CA MET A 81 2.96 -1.80 9.56
C MET A 81 3.77 -2.36 8.36
N PRO A 82 4.87 -3.10 8.58
CA PRO A 82 5.68 -3.61 7.47
C PRO A 82 4.86 -4.53 6.54
N ILE A 83 5.14 -4.46 5.24
CA ILE A 83 4.42 -5.22 4.22
C ILE A 83 4.81 -6.70 4.31
N VAL A 84 3.82 -7.60 4.26
CA VAL A 84 4.05 -9.05 4.25
C VAL A 84 4.98 -9.44 3.07
N GLY A 85 5.98 -10.27 3.35
CA GLY A 85 6.97 -10.71 2.36
C GLY A 85 8.08 -9.70 2.08
N ASP A 86 8.08 -8.54 2.75
CA ASP A 86 9.14 -7.54 2.66
C ASP A 86 10.25 -7.79 3.68
N VAL A 87 11.16 -8.72 3.37
CA VAL A 87 12.27 -9.10 4.26
C VAL A 87 13.16 -7.90 4.63
N VAL A 88 13.35 -6.96 3.70
CA VAL A 88 14.23 -5.80 3.88
C VAL A 88 13.70 -4.83 4.95
N HIS A 89 12.37 -4.73 5.08
CA HIS A 89 11.73 -3.74 5.95
C HIS A 89 10.97 -4.37 7.13
N GLY A 90 11.33 -5.61 7.53
CA GLY A 90 10.77 -6.27 8.72
C GLY A 90 9.47 -7.05 8.50
N GLY A 91 9.09 -7.29 7.23
CA GLY A 91 7.92 -8.04 6.81
C GLY A 91 8.09 -9.56 6.72
N ALA A 92 9.22 -10.09 7.21
CA ALA A 92 9.56 -11.51 7.16
C ALA A 92 8.81 -12.39 8.18
N ALA A 93 7.90 -11.81 8.99
CA ALA A 93 7.19 -12.53 10.03
C ALA A 93 6.59 -13.85 9.51
N CYS A 94 6.71 -14.92 10.33
CA CYS A 94 6.37 -16.33 10.07
C CYS A 94 4.86 -16.58 9.84
N ILE A 95 4.21 -15.74 9.04
CA ILE A 95 2.85 -15.95 8.60
C ILE A 95 2.96 -16.92 7.43
N ARG A 96 2.33 -18.10 7.56
CA ARG A 96 2.23 -19.11 6.49
C ARG A 96 2.05 -18.39 5.15
N PRO A 97 2.91 -18.61 4.15
CA PRO A 97 3.07 -17.64 3.06
C PRO A 97 1.84 -17.68 2.16
N PHE A 98 0.88 -16.80 2.42
CA PHE A 98 -0.24 -16.54 1.51
C PHE A 98 0.25 -15.88 0.21
N ILE A 99 1.35 -15.12 0.30
CA ILE A 99 1.98 -14.40 -0.81
C ILE A 99 3.50 -14.56 -0.67
N ARG A 100 4.18 -15.03 -1.72
CA ARG A 100 5.63 -15.31 -1.73
C ARG A 100 6.51 -14.11 -2.13
N ARG A 101 5.88 -12.99 -2.47
CA ARG A 101 6.50 -11.72 -2.85
C ARG A 101 6.12 -10.64 -1.86
N VAL A 102 6.68 -9.45 -2.02
CA VAL A 102 6.20 -8.25 -1.33
C VAL A 102 4.71 -8.08 -1.66
N ALA A 103 3.84 -8.17 -0.66
CA ALA A 103 2.40 -8.07 -0.78
C ALA A 103 1.95 -6.62 -1.00
N LEU A 104 2.39 -6.06 -2.11
CA LEU A 104 2.06 -4.72 -2.61
C LEU A 104 1.56 -4.86 -4.06
N HIS A 105 0.38 -4.33 -4.32
CA HIS A 105 -0.27 -4.36 -5.63
C HIS A 105 -0.58 -2.94 -6.08
N ALA A 106 -0.20 -2.59 -7.30
CA ALA A 106 -0.60 -1.33 -7.93
C ALA A 106 -2.03 -1.50 -8.45
N LEU A 107 -3.00 -0.98 -7.72
CA LEU A 107 -4.41 -1.16 -8.03
C LEU A 107 -4.82 -0.28 -9.21
N SER A 108 -4.45 1.00 -9.19
CA SER A 108 -4.76 1.90 -10.28
C SER A 108 -3.78 3.05 -10.42
N ILE A 109 -3.72 3.58 -11.64
CA ILE A 109 -2.99 4.79 -11.97
C ILE A 109 -3.86 5.71 -12.81
N SER A 110 -3.85 7.00 -12.49
CA SER A 110 -4.55 8.05 -13.20
C SER A 110 -3.56 9.11 -13.68
N PHE A 111 -3.60 9.47 -14.96
CA PHE A 111 -2.73 10.49 -15.53
C PHE A 111 -3.45 11.22 -16.67
N VAL A 112 -2.90 12.37 -17.06
CA VAL A 112 -3.39 13.14 -18.20
C VAL A 112 -2.63 12.66 -19.44
N HIS A 113 -3.36 12.30 -20.48
CA HIS A 113 -2.76 11.87 -21.74
C HIS A 113 -2.01 13.03 -22.40
N PRO A 114 -0.72 12.88 -22.73
CA PRO A 114 0.14 14.00 -23.10
C PRO A 114 -0.20 14.65 -24.45
N LYS A 115 -1.02 14.00 -25.28
CA LYS A 115 -1.42 14.55 -26.60
C LYS A 115 -2.86 15.02 -26.65
N THR A 116 -3.73 14.50 -25.78
CA THR A 116 -5.19 14.74 -25.87
C THR A 116 -5.74 15.45 -24.66
N ASP A 117 -4.92 15.68 -23.62
CA ASP A 117 -5.31 16.21 -22.32
C ASP A 117 -6.46 15.45 -21.62
N ALA A 118 -6.83 14.29 -22.16
CA ALA A 118 -7.86 13.44 -21.59
C ALA A 118 -7.33 12.78 -20.32
N LYS A 119 -8.17 12.76 -19.28
CA LYS A 119 -7.88 12.01 -18.05
C LYS A 119 -8.02 10.52 -18.32
N ILE A 120 -6.92 9.79 -18.23
CA ILE A 120 -6.88 8.33 -18.33
C ILE A 120 -6.77 7.75 -16.92
N CYS A 121 -7.56 6.71 -16.65
CA CYS A 121 -7.43 5.87 -15.46
C CYS A 121 -7.30 4.41 -15.89
N VAL A 122 -6.24 3.75 -15.45
CA VAL A 122 -5.99 2.33 -15.68
C VAL A 122 -6.06 1.62 -14.34
N THR A 123 -6.80 0.52 -14.28
CA THR A 123 -6.95 -0.32 -13.08
C THR A 123 -6.47 -1.73 -13.39
N ALA A 124 -5.71 -2.32 -12.49
CA ALA A 124 -5.27 -3.71 -12.58
C ALA A 124 -6.11 -4.59 -11.63
N PRO A 125 -6.67 -5.71 -12.10
CA PRO A 125 -7.40 -6.63 -11.22
C PRO A 125 -6.48 -7.14 -10.11
N LEU A 126 -7.09 -7.54 -9.00
CA LEU A 126 -6.34 -8.09 -7.88
C LEU A 126 -5.71 -9.43 -8.31
N PRO A 127 -4.40 -9.65 -8.12
CA PRO A 127 -3.74 -10.88 -8.54
C PRO A 127 -4.20 -12.08 -7.69
N ASP A 128 -4.07 -13.27 -8.25
CA ASP A 128 -4.60 -14.51 -7.65
C ASP A 128 -4.05 -14.77 -6.23
N ASP A 129 -2.78 -14.44 -6.00
CA ASP A 129 -2.14 -14.57 -4.68
C ASP A 129 -2.83 -13.71 -3.61
N PHE A 130 -3.14 -12.46 -3.95
CA PHE A 130 -3.93 -11.58 -3.08
C PHE A 130 -5.36 -12.09 -2.90
N GLN A 131 -6.02 -12.55 -3.96
CA GLN A 131 -7.38 -13.08 -3.85
C GLN A 131 -7.44 -14.30 -2.90
N GLN A 132 -6.52 -15.26 -3.06
CA GLN A 132 -6.41 -16.44 -2.22
C GLN A 132 -6.08 -16.08 -0.77
N ALA A 133 -5.17 -15.13 -0.56
CA ALA A 133 -4.84 -14.61 0.76
C ALA A 133 -6.09 -14.04 1.46
N LEU A 134 -6.83 -13.16 0.77
CA LEU A 134 -8.01 -12.53 1.35
C LEU A 134 -9.13 -13.54 1.64
N LYS A 135 -9.37 -14.53 0.77
CA LYS A 135 -10.35 -15.61 1.03
C LYS A 135 -9.99 -16.38 2.30
N THR A 136 -8.73 -16.79 2.41
CA THR A 136 -8.26 -17.55 3.57
C THR A 136 -8.37 -16.74 4.86
N LEU A 137 -8.00 -15.46 4.83
CA LEU A 137 -8.09 -14.56 5.98
C LEU A 137 -9.52 -14.19 6.37
N ASN A 138 -10.46 -14.24 5.43
CA ASN A 138 -11.89 -14.05 5.69
C ASN A 138 -12.59 -15.29 6.27
N GLY A 139 -11.89 -16.42 6.41
CA GLY A 139 -12.48 -17.68 6.89
C GLY A 139 -13.40 -18.35 5.87
N GLN A 140 -13.35 -17.93 4.60
CA GLN A 140 -14.07 -18.61 3.52
C GLN A 140 -13.16 -19.72 2.98
N LYS A 141 -13.40 -20.95 3.46
CA LYS A 141 -12.91 -22.18 2.83
C LYS A 141 -13.67 -22.44 1.54
#